data_AF-A0A935E6V5-F1
#
_entry.id   AF-A0A935E6V5-F1
#
_cell.length_a   1.000
_cell.length_b   1.000
_cell.length_c   1.000
_cell.angle_alpha   90.00
_cell.angle_beta   90.00
_cell.angle_gamma   90.00
#
_symmetry.space_group_name_H-M   'P 1'
#
loop_
_entity.id
_entity.type
_entity.pdbx_description
1 polymer ?
#
loop_
_entity_poly.entity_id
_entity_poly.type
_entity_poly.pdbx_seq_one_letter_code
_entity_poly.pdbx_strand_id
1 'polypeptide(L)'
;MSDDVTKAREHLDHEFADVRKGFEPIRTALARLEHAGPRDDISALLEALEDAVHKARTGGVMGSGANGHKRALAALIEAEGSTR
;
A
#
# COMPACT_ATOMS: atom_id res chain seq x y z
N MET A 1 -11.72 22.94 -14.34
CA MET A 1 -11.21 23.27 -12.99
C MET A 1 -11.84 22.40 -11.90
N SER A 2 -13.14 22.49 -11.58
CA SER A 2 -13.78 21.56 -10.60
C SER A 2 -13.64 20.09 -10.99
N ASP A 3 -13.79 19.79 -12.28
CA ASP A 3 -13.70 18.43 -12.80
C ASP A 3 -12.26 17.88 -12.79
N ASP A 4 -11.26 18.77 -12.89
CA ASP A 4 -9.84 18.37 -12.92
C ASP A 4 -9.36 17.97 -11.52
N VAL A 5 -9.77 18.73 -10.49
CA VAL A 5 -9.53 18.39 -9.08
C VAL A 5 -10.24 17.08 -8.71
N THR A 6 -11.48 16.89 -9.18
CA THR A 6 -12.26 15.67 -8.91
C THR A 6 -11.59 14.44 -9.52
N LYS A 7 -11.16 14.51 -10.79
CA LYS A 7 -10.43 13.42 -11.44
C LYS A 7 -9.09 13.13 -10.77
N ALA A 8 -8.34 14.16 -10.39
CA ALA A 8 -7.07 14.00 -9.69
C ALA A 8 -7.26 13.32 -8.32
N ARG A 9 -8.34 13.65 -7.61
CA ARG A 9 -8.73 12.99 -6.36
C ARG A 9 -9.06 11.52 -6.57
N GLU A 10 -9.92 11.21 -7.53
CA GLU A 10 -10.28 9.82 -7.85
C GLU A 10 -9.06 8.97 -8.23
N HIS A 11 -8.14 9.55 -9.00
CA HIS A 11 -6.89 8.87 -9.36
C HIS A 11 -6.00 8.63 -8.14
N LEU A 12 -5.83 9.60 -7.25
CA LEU A 12 -5.09 9.43 -6.00
C LEU A 12 -5.70 8.33 -5.12
N ASP A 13 -7.03 8.32 -4.98
CA ASP A 13 -7.73 7.32 -4.18
C ASP A 13 -7.52 5.90 -4.76
N HIS A 14 -7.51 5.77 -6.08
CA HIS A 14 -7.20 4.50 -6.76
C HIS A 14 -5.78 4.02 -6.48
N GLU A 15 -4.78 4.88 -6.69
CA GLU A 15 -3.37 4.54 -6.43
C GLU A 15 -3.13 4.20 -4.95
N PHE A 16 -3.79 4.92 -4.05
CA PHE A 16 -3.72 4.64 -2.61
C PHE A 16 -4.38 3.31 -2.24
N ALA A 17 -5.52 2.97 -2.85
CA ALA A 17 -6.16 1.68 -2.65
C ALA A 17 -5.25 0.53 -3.08
N ASP A 18 -4.51 0.67 -4.18
CA ASP A 18 -3.59 -0.35 -4.66
C ASP A 18 -2.35 -0.49 -3.75
N VAL A 19 -1.81 0.61 -3.23
CA VAL A 19 -0.80 0.57 -2.16
C VAL A 19 -1.34 -0.22 -0.96
N ARG A 20 -2.58 0.04 -0.51
CA ARG A 20 -3.20 -0.64 0.62
C ARG A 20 -3.41 -2.14 0.38
N LYS A 21 -3.79 -2.54 -0.84
CA LYS A 21 -3.89 -3.96 -1.23
C LYS A 21 -2.53 -4.64 -1.17
N GLY A 22 -1.46 -3.92 -1.55
CA GLY A 22 -0.09 -4.40 -1.44
C GLY A 22 0.33 -4.90 -0.05
N PHE A 23 -0.28 -4.37 1.02
CA PHE A 23 -0.04 -4.79 2.40
C PHE A 23 -0.86 -5.99 2.86
N GLU A 24 -1.77 -6.53 2.04
CA GLU A 24 -2.62 -7.67 2.41
C GLU A 24 -1.84 -8.94 2.80
N PRO A 25 -0.73 -9.31 2.11
CA PRO A 25 0.08 -10.44 2.54
C PRO A 25 0.70 -10.25 3.93
N ILE A 26 1.15 -9.04 4.26
CA ILE A 26 1.70 -8.71 5.58
C ILE A 26 0.61 -8.83 6.64
N ARG A 27 -0.57 -8.25 6.41
CA ARG A 27 -1.70 -8.35 7.34
C ARG A 27 -2.08 -9.81 7.61
N THR A 28 -2.09 -10.63 6.56
CA THR A 28 -2.39 -12.06 6.67
C THR A 28 -1.34 -12.81 7.47
N ALA A 29 -0.05 -12.59 7.20
CA ALA A 29 1.04 -13.24 7.92
C ALA A 29 1.08 -12.82 9.39
N LEU A 30 0.87 -11.54 9.68
CA LEU A 30 0.80 -11.02 11.05
C LEU A 30 -0.38 -11.62 11.81
N ALA A 31 -1.57 -11.66 11.21
CA ALA A 31 -2.74 -12.26 11.87
C ALA A 31 -2.51 -13.74 12.22
N ARG A 32 -1.81 -14.50 11.37
CA ARG A 32 -1.45 -15.90 11.68
C ARG A 32 -0.53 -16.01 12.89
N LEU A 33 0.45 -15.10 13.00
CA LEU A 33 1.36 -15.04 14.14
C LEU A 33 0.61 -14.62 15.43
N GLU A 34 -0.28 -13.64 15.35
CA GLU A 34 -1.09 -13.17 16.49
C GLU A 34 -2.05 -14.24 17.01
N HIS A 35 -2.53 -15.12 16.13
CA HIS A 35 -3.42 -16.23 16.48
C HIS A 35 -2.68 -17.54 16.79
N ALA A 36 -1.34 -17.54 16.80
CA ALA A 36 -0.55 -18.73 17.05
C ALA A 36 -0.75 -19.25 18.50
N GLY A 37 -0.91 -20.56 18.62
CA GLY A 37 -0.99 -21.28 19.88
C GLY A 37 0.37 -21.84 20.31
N PRO A 38 0.44 -22.40 21.53
CA PRO A 38 1.70 -22.88 22.12
C PRO A 38 2.33 -24.10 21.43
N ARG A 39 1.66 -24.68 20.42
CA ARG A 39 2.15 -25.81 19.63
C ARG A 39 2.52 -25.44 18.19
N ASP A 40 2.25 -24.19 17.79
CA ASP A 40 2.58 -23.73 16.46
C ASP A 40 4.07 -23.41 16.36
N ASP A 41 4.61 -23.52 15.15
CA ASP A 41 6.01 -23.17 14.87
C ASP A 41 6.15 -21.66 14.72
N ILE A 42 6.46 -20.99 15.83
CA ILE A 42 6.62 -19.54 15.87
C ILE A 42 7.77 -19.08 14.97
N SER A 43 8.84 -19.88 14.81
CA SER A 43 9.97 -19.53 13.95
C SER A 43 9.54 -19.45 12.49
N ALA A 44 8.82 -20.47 12.02
CA ALA A 44 8.30 -20.49 10.65
C ALA A 44 7.28 -19.36 10.39
N LEU A 45 6.45 -19.01 11.38
CA LEU A 45 5.49 -17.90 11.26
C LEU A 45 6.19 -16.54 11.16
N LEU A 46 7.27 -16.34 11.92
CA LEU A 46 8.10 -15.14 11.84
C LEU A 46 8.80 -15.02 10.49
N GLU A 47 9.38 -16.12 9.98
CA GLU A 47 9.99 -16.15 8.64
C GLU A 47 8.97 -15.80 7.55
N ALA A 48 7.74 -16.34 7.63
CA ALA A 48 6.69 -16.02 6.68
C ALA A 48 6.27 -14.53 6.71
N LEU A 49 6.27 -13.91 7.90
CA LEU A 49 6.03 -12.47 8.03
C LEU A 49 7.19 -11.65 7.44
N GLU A 50 8.44 -12.04 7.71
CA GLU A 50 9.63 -11.41 7.14
C GLU A 50 9.61 -11.44 5.61
N ASP A 51 9.30 -12.59 5.03
CA ASP A 51 9.17 -12.77 3.58
C ASP A 51 8.08 -11.87 2.98
N ALA A 52 6.93 -11.74 3.65
CA ALA A 52 5.85 -10.87 3.20
C ALA A 52 6.27 -9.40 3.22
N VAL A 53 6.97 -8.97 4.27
CA VAL A 53 7.52 -7.60 4.37
C VAL A 53 8.60 -7.36 3.32
N HIS A 54 9.50 -8.33 3.13
CA HIS A 54 10.54 -8.26 2.11
C HIS A 54 9.92 -8.08 0.73
N LYS A 55 8.92 -8.91 0.38
CA LYS A 55 8.20 -8.82 -0.89
C LYS A 55 7.47 -7.50 -1.06
N ALA A 56 6.85 -6.94 -0.02
CA ALA A 56 6.25 -5.60 -0.15
C ALA A 56 7.31 -4.51 -0.41
N ARG A 57 8.49 -4.64 0.21
CA ARG A 57 9.61 -3.70 0.04
C ARG A 57 10.26 -3.81 -1.34
N THR A 58 10.46 -5.02 -1.86
CA THR A 58 11.20 -5.26 -3.11
C THR A 58 10.29 -5.50 -4.32
N GLY A 59 9.11 -6.05 -4.10
CA GLY A 59 8.11 -6.42 -5.09
C GLY A 59 6.91 -5.47 -5.09
N GLY A 60 6.83 -4.64 -6.13
CA GLY A 60 5.59 -3.99 -6.57
C GLY A 60 5.05 -2.83 -5.71
N VAL A 61 4.86 -3.01 -4.40
CA VAL A 61 4.18 -2.02 -3.53
C VAL A 61 5.02 -0.75 -3.38
N MET A 62 6.30 -0.89 -3.02
CA MET A 62 7.25 0.24 -3.02
C MET A 62 7.78 0.59 -4.42
N GLY A 63 7.59 -0.30 -5.40
CA GLY A 63 8.04 -0.10 -6.77
C GLY A 63 7.06 0.73 -7.60
N SER A 64 6.01 0.10 -8.12
CA SER A 64 5.02 0.76 -8.97
C SER A 64 3.96 1.51 -8.17
N GLY A 65 3.44 0.92 -7.09
CA GLY A 65 2.35 1.50 -6.30
C GLY A 65 2.74 2.81 -5.60
N ALA A 66 3.86 2.83 -4.89
CA ALA A 66 4.33 4.03 -4.20
C ALA A 66 4.69 5.18 -5.16
N ASN A 67 5.27 4.85 -6.32
CA ASN A 67 5.58 5.85 -7.35
C ASN A 67 4.32 6.35 -8.07
N GLY A 68 3.34 5.49 -8.31
CA GLY A 68 2.01 5.87 -8.83
C GLY A 68 1.30 6.82 -7.88
N HIS A 69 1.19 6.43 -6.60
CA HIS A 69 0.64 7.29 -5.55
C HIS A 69 1.35 8.63 -5.43
N LYS A 70 2.69 8.66 -5.43
CA LYS A 70 3.47 9.91 -5.36
C LYS A 70 3.14 10.84 -6.52
N ARG A 71 3.00 10.31 -7.74
CA ARG A 71 2.64 11.09 -8.94
C ARG A 71 1.20 11.59 -8.87
N ALA A 72 0.26 10.74 -8.46
CA ALA A 72 -1.14 11.13 -8.30
C ALA A 72 -1.32 12.21 -7.23
N LEU A 73 -0.57 12.14 -6.13
CA LEU A 73 -0.58 13.16 -5.08
C LEU A 73 -0.06 14.50 -5.60
N ALA A 74 1.04 14.50 -6.35
CA ALA A 74 1.57 15.72 -6.96
C ALA A 74 0.56 16.35 -7.94
N ALA A 75 -0.11 15.53 -8.76
CA ALA A 75 -1.12 16.00 -9.70
C ALA A 75 -2.34 16.63 -9.00
N LEU A 76 -2.77 16.07 -7.86
CA LEU A 76 -3.84 16.66 -7.06
C LEU A 76 -3.42 18.02 -6.48
N ILE A 77 -2.21 18.12 -5.93
CA ILE A 77 -1.68 19.37 -5.38
C ILE A 77 -1.61 20.46 -6.47
N GLU A 78 -1.18 20.10 -7.68
CA GLU A 78 -1.14 21.02 -8.82
C GLU A 78 -2.53 21.48 -9.26
N ALA A 79 -3.50 20.56 -9.31
CA ALA A 79 -4.89 20.88 -9.65
C ALA A 79 -5.53 21.81 -8.60
N GLU A 80 -5.30 21.56 -7.30
CA GLU A 80 -5.76 22.41 -6.21
C GLU A 80 -5.07 23.80 -6.24
N GLY A 81 -3.80 23.85 -6.61
CA GLY A 81 -3.03 25.10 -6.76
C GLY A 81 -3.44 25.95 -7.96
N SER A 82 -3.80 25.33 -9.08
CA SER A 82 -4.32 26.00 -10.29
C SER A 82 -5.77 26.51 -10.15
N THR A 83 -6.42 26.21 -9.03
CA THR A 83 -7.79 26.66 -8.72
C THR A 83 -7.82 27.97 -7.92
N ARG A 84 -6.66 28.52 -7.50
CA ARG A 84 -6.52 29.84 -6.87
C ARG A 84 -6.17 30.92 -7.88
#